data_AF-A0A7S1WW40-F1
#
_entry.id   AF-A0A7S1WW40-F1
#
_cell.length_a   1.000
_cell.length_b   1.000
_cell.length_c   1.000
_cell.angle_alpha   90.00
_cell.angle_beta   90.00
_cell.angle_gamma   90.00
#
_symmetry.space_group_name_H-M   'P 1'
#
loop_
_entity.id
_entity.type
_entity.pdbx_description
1 polymer ?
#
loop_
_entity_poly.entity_id
_entity_poly.type
_entity_poly.pdbx_seq_one_letter_code
_entity_poly.pdbx_strand_id
1 'polypeptide(L)'
;GGRDHCTALDVAGGDCHDASARLRNIVDVETVRAVSGDGPIRLNSFLELMCEDGFRAHEQARVSFLGDGRKLVYQVWKAIDFSGWFLEEPLSADAPRLQRAQALQAESLRWLAMAAGKAAPLPDVPCSPAAWSAAGGG
;
A
#
# COMPACT_ATOMS: atom_id res chain seq x y z
N GLY A 1 16.06 -2.42 29.33
CA GLY A 1 16.12 -1.69 28.04
C GLY A 1 15.02 -2.21 27.15
N GLY A 2 14.13 -1.36 26.67
CA GLY A 2 13.06 -1.76 25.74
C GLY A 2 13.61 -1.87 24.32
N ARG A 3 13.17 -2.87 23.58
CA ARG A 3 13.39 -2.95 22.12
C ARG A 3 12.44 -1.96 21.43
N ASP A 4 12.81 -1.48 20.25
CA ASP A 4 12.00 -0.60 19.38
C ASP A 4 10.98 -1.36 18.52
N HIS A 5 10.90 -2.67 18.70
CA HIS A 5 10.05 -3.60 17.96
C HIS A 5 9.55 -4.72 18.87
N CYS A 6 8.44 -5.32 18.46
CA CYS A 6 7.91 -6.56 19.01
C CYS A 6 8.12 -7.70 18.01
N THR A 7 8.29 -8.91 18.51
CA THR A 7 8.25 -10.13 17.72
C THR A 7 6.83 -10.73 17.75
N ALA A 8 6.55 -11.65 16.83
CA ALA A 8 5.30 -12.42 16.88
C ALA A 8 5.10 -13.13 18.24
N LEU A 9 6.20 -13.55 18.88
CA LEU A 9 6.19 -14.16 20.19
C LEU A 9 5.75 -13.17 21.28
N ASP A 10 6.24 -11.93 21.23
CA ASP A 10 5.86 -10.89 22.19
C ASP A 10 4.35 -10.60 22.12
N VAL A 11 3.76 -10.62 20.92
CA VAL A 11 2.32 -10.43 20.70
C VAL A 11 1.51 -11.64 21.18
N ALA A 12 2.03 -12.86 20.99
CA ALA A 12 1.43 -14.10 21.45
C ALA A 12 1.66 -14.40 22.96
N GLY A 13 2.10 -13.40 23.74
CA GLY A 13 2.24 -13.47 25.19
C GLY A 13 3.62 -13.90 25.72
N GLY A 14 4.65 -13.86 24.88
CA GLY A 14 6.07 -14.02 25.24
C GLY A 14 6.50 -15.47 25.53
N ASP A 15 7.71 -15.62 26.07
CA ASP A 15 8.33 -16.92 26.45
C ASP A 15 7.69 -17.58 27.69
N CYS A 16 6.58 -17.03 28.20
CA CYS A 16 5.87 -17.53 29.37
C CYS A 16 5.13 -18.84 29.02
N HIS A 17 5.82 -19.99 29.08
CA HIS A 17 5.26 -21.28 28.67
C HIS A 17 4.49 -22.04 29.75
N ASP A 18 4.12 -21.41 30.87
CA ASP A 18 3.25 -22.10 31.82
C ASP A 18 1.89 -22.40 31.14
N ALA A 19 1.30 -23.56 31.47
CA ALA A 19 0.06 -24.01 30.82
C ALA A 19 -1.10 -23.03 31.04
N SER A 20 -1.07 -22.24 32.12
CA SER A 20 -2.08 -21.22 32.43
C SER A 20 -1.92 -19.96 31.57
N ALA A 21 -0.71 -19.57 31.21
CA ALA A 21 -0.40 -18.46 30.32
C ALA A 21 -0.79 -18.81 28.88
N ARG A 22 -0.49 -20.04 28.44
CA ARG A 22 -0.94 -20.53 27.12
C ARG A 22 -2.45 -20.56 26.96
N LEU A 23 -3.19 -20.93 28.02
CA LEU A 23 -4.67 -20.91 28.02
C LEU A 23 -5.26 -19.50 28.04
N ARG A 24 -4.49 -18.49 28.48
CA ARG A 24 -4.94 -17.09 28.54
C ARG A 24 -4.63 -16.31 27.27
N ASN A 25 -3.66 -16.76 26.48
CA ASN A 25 -3.34 -16.13 25.21
C ASN A 25 -4.35 -16.57 24.14
N ILE A 26 -5.05 -15.59 23.57
CA ILE A 26 -6.09 -15.81 22.56
C ILE A 26 -5.48 -16.18 21.21
N VAL A 27 -4.23 -15.75 20.97
CA VAL A 27 -3.56 -15.87 19.66
C VAL A 27 -2.22 -16.58 19.85
N ASP A 28 -1.96 -17.59 19.02
CA ASP A 28 -0.68 -18.29 18.97
C ASP A 28 0.33 -17.58 18.04
N VAL A 29 1.60 -17.94 18.18
CA VAL A 29 2.71 -17.31 17.42
C VAL A 29 2.58 -17.53 15.91
N GLU A 30 2.08 -18.69 15.48
CA GLU A 30 1.96 -19.01 14.05
C GLU A 30 0.87 -18.15 13.40
N THR A 31 -0.26 -17.96 14.10
CA THR A 31 -1.30 -17.03 13.67
C THR A 31 -0.77 -15.60 13.56
N VAL A 32 0.02 -15.13 14.54
CA VAL A 32 0.62 -13.78 14.45
C VAL A 32 1.55 -13.68 13.24
N ARG A 33 2.43 -14.67 13.01
CA ARG A 33 3.32 -14.69 11.83
C ARG A 33 2.56 -14.74 10.51
N ALA A 34 1.47 -15.48 10.44
CA ALA A 34 0.62 -15.55 9.25
C ALA A 34 0.03 -14.17 8.89
N VAL A 35 -0.24 -13.33 9.90
CA VAL A 35 -0.80 -11.98 9.71
C VAL A 35 0.27 -10.92 9.52
N SER A 36 1.32 -10.91 10.36
CA SER A 36 2.35 -9.85 10.37
C SER A 36 3.57 -10.16 9.50
N GLY A 37 3.70 -11.39 9.00
CA GLY A 37 4.92 -11.94 8.43
C GLY A 37 5.94 -12.36 9.49
N ASP A 38 7.07 -12.90 9.03
CA ASP A 38 8.15 -13.43 9.87
C ASP A 38 9.11 -12.36 10.43
N GLY A 39 8.94 -11.10 10.02
CA GLY A 39 9.81 -9.99 10.41
C GLY A 39 9.50 -9.38 11.78
N PRO A 40 10.39 -8.51 12.30
CA PRO A 40 10.10 -7.73 13.50
C PRO A 40 8.96 -6.74 13.24
N ILE A 41 8.00 -6.69 14.16
CA ILE A 41 6.84 -5.82 14.11
C ILE A 41 7.20 -4.49 14.76
N ARG A 42 7.37 -3.45 13.95
CA ARG A 42 7.62 -2.09 14.44
C ARG A 42 6.32 -1.44 14.91
N LEU A 43 6.42 -0.44 15.78
CA LEU A 43 5.26 0.27 16.33
C LEU A 43 4.29 0.77 15.25
N ASN A 44 4.79 1.39 14.18
CA ASN A 44 3.93 1.89 13.10
C ASN A 44 3.18 0.75 12.38
N SER A 45 3.88 -0.34 12.05
CA SER A 45 3.26 -1.52 11.43
C SER A 45 2.24 -2.18 12.36
N PHE A 46 2.50 -2.18 13.66
CA PHE A 46 1.53 -2.66 14.65
C PHE A 46 0.29 -1.76 14.71
N LEU A 47 0.46 -0.43 14.72
CA LEU A 47 -0.65 0.51 14.68
C LEU A 47 -1.48 0.34 13.39
N GLU A 48 -0.83 0.10 12.26
CA GLU A 48 -1.49 -0.19 10.98
C GLU A 48 -2.31 -1.48 11.04
N LEU A 49 -1.78 -2.55 11.66
CA LEU A 49 -2.48 -3.84 11.84
C LEU A 49 -3.69 -3.74 12.79
N MET A 50 -3.61 -2.89 13.81
CA MET A 50 -4.66 -2.76 14.83
C MET A 50 -5.65 -1.64 14.53
N CYS A 51 -5.47 -0.91 13.43
CA CYS A 51 -6.34 0.20 13.06
C CYS A 51 -7.70 -0.32 12.58
N GLU A 52 -8.76 0.39 12.96
CA GLU A 52 -10.10 0.11 12.45
C GLU A 52 -10.18 0.42 10.96
N ASP A 53 -10.95 -0.39 10.24
CA ASP A 53 -11.20 -0.20 8.83
C ASP A 53 -11.77 1.20 8.51
N GLY A 54 -11.24 1.83 7.48
CA GLY A 54 -11.59 3.18 7.07
C GLY A 54 -10.84 4.29 7.82
N PHE A 55 -9.94 3.95 8.74
CA PHE A 55 -9.14 4.91 9.49
C PHE A 55 -7.65 4.82 9.18
N ARG A 56 -6.99 5.98 9.29
CA ARG A 56 -5.54 6.09 9.15
C ARG A 56 -4.89 5.84 10.51
N ALA A 57 -4.08 4.80 10.61
CA ALA A 57 -3.42 4.39 11.86
C ALA A 57 -2.53 5.47 12.50
N HIS A 58 -1.77 6.20 11.67
CA HIS A 58 -0.90 7.29 12.11
C HIS A 58 -0.67 8.28 10.98
N GLU A 59 -0.16 9.48 11.29
CA GLU A 59 -0.01 10.57 10.32
C GLU A 59 0.81 10.18 9.07
N GLN A 60 1.83 9.35 9.27
CA GLN A 60 2.74 8.89 8.24
C GLN A 60 2.29 7.60 7.53
N ALA A 61 1.13 7.04 7.88
CA ALA A 61 0.66 5.78 7.33
C ALA A 61 0.54 5.89 5.79
N ARG A 62 1.00 4.85 5.10
CA ARG A 62 0.94 4.77 3.64
C ARG A 62 -0.12 3.80 3.13
N VAL A 63 -0.69 3.02 4.04
CA VAL A 63 -1.69 2.00 3.77
C VAL A 63 -2.85 2.15 4.75
N SER A 64 -4.06 1.87 4.29
CA SER A 64 -5.28 1.77 5.10
C SER A 64 -6.16 0.68 4.48
N PHE A 65 -6.99 0.01 5.26
CA PHE A 65 -7.98 -0.94 4.75
C PHE A 65 -9.37 -0.33 4.86
N LEU A 66 -10.27 -0.68 3.94
CA LEU A 66 -11.70 -0.35 4.01
C LEU A 66 -12.46 -1.50 4.67
N GLY A 67 -13.68 -1.24 5.14
CA GLY A 67 -14.49 -2.25 5.84
C GLY A 67 -14.91 -3.45 4.99
N ASP A 68 -14.66 -3.40 3.69
CA ASP A 68 -14.83 -4.50 2.75
C ASP A 68 -13.52 -5.25 2.45
N GLY A 69 -12.45 -4.97 3.18
CA GLY A 69 -11.12 -5.57 3.04
C GLY A 69 -10.27 -4.97 1.92
N ARG A 70 -10.79 -4.01 1.13
CA ARG A 70 -9.99 -3.38 0.06
C ARG A 70 -8.91 -2.48 0.65
N LYS A 71 -7.73 -2.52 0.05
CA LYS A 71 -6.58 -1.73 0.47
C LYS A 71 -6.52 -0.38 -0.22
N LEU A 72 -6.38 0.68 0.56
CA LEU A 72 -6.03 2.02 0.13
C LEU A 72 -4.53 2.25 0.30
N VAL A 73 -3.92 2.89 -0.69
CA VAL A 73 -2.52 3.29 -0.70
C VAL A 73 -2.44 4.80 -0.87
N TYR A 74 -1.71 5.45 0.01
CA TYR A 74 -1.44 6.88 -0.09
C TYR A 74 -0.36 7.14 -1.14
N GLN A 75 -0.72 7.86 -2.20
CA GLN A 75 0.18 8.24 -3.27
C GLN A 75 0.50 9.73 -3.22
N VAL A 76 1.73 10.07 -3.58
CA VAL A 76 2.20 11.46 -3.71
C VAL A 76 2.70 11.66 -5.13
N TRP A 77 2.03 12.53 -5.87
CA TRP A 77 2.36 12.89 -7.25
C TRP A 77 3.01 14.27 -7.28
N LYS A 78 4.32 14.29 -7.01
CA LYS A 78 5.12 15.52 -6.89
C LYS A 78 5.05 16.44 -8.11
N ALA A 79 4.87 15.89 -9.30
CA ALA A 79 4.82 16.67 -10.54
C ALA A 79 3.65 17.66 -10.59
N ILE A 80 2.57 17.38 -9.87
CA ILE A 80 1.35 18.20 -9.84
C ILE A 80 0.97 18.63 -8.41
N ASP A 81 1.91 18.51 -7.46
CA ASP A 81 1.71 18.80 -6.03
C ASP A 81 0.43 18.16 -5.44
N PHE A 82 0.11 16.95 -5.90
CA PHE A 82 -1.07 16.22 -5.45
C PHE A 82 -0.68 15.09 -4.52
N SER A 83 -1.49 14.86 -3.49
CA SER A 83 -1.39 13.66 -2.66
C SER A 83 -2.76 13.19 -2.21
N GLY A 84 -2.95 11.87 -2.14
CA GLY A 84 -4.25 11.30 -1.83
C GLY A 84 -4.23 9.79 -1.69
N TRP A 85 -5.34 9.24 -1.19
CA TRP A 85 -5.55 7.81 -1.03
C TRP A 85 -6.22 7.22 -2.27
N PHE A 86 -5.67 6.11 -2.76
CA PHE A 86 -6.17 5.38 -3.92
C PHE A 86 -6.38 3.93 -3.57
N LEU A 87 -7.35 3.25 -4.20
CA LEU A 87 -7.41 1.80 -4.12
C LEU A 87 -6.16 1.18 -4.75
N GLU A 88 -5.54 0.22 -4.07
CA GLU A 88 -4.40 -0.54 -4.60
C GLU A 88 -4.76 -1.20 -5.92
N GLU A 89 -5.93 -1.85 -5.95
CA GLU A 89 -6.56 -2.34 -7.16
C GLU A 89 -7.72 -1.43 -7.53
N PRO A 90 -7.57 -0.59 -8.57
CA PRO A 90 -8.66 0.29 -8.98
C PRO A 90 -9.84 -0.54 -9.49
N LEU A 91 -11.05 -0.07 -9.21
CA LEU A 91 -12.24 -0.62 -9.85
C LEU A 91 -12.08 -0.51 -11.37
N SER A 92 -12.59 -1.50 -12.11
CA SER A 92 -12.44 -1.57 -13.57
C SER A 92 -12.88 -0.27 -14.28
N ALA A 93 -13.86 0.43 -13.73
CA ALA A 93 -14.35 1.72 -14.22
C ALA A 93 -13.33 2.88 -14.06
N ASP A 94 -12.48 2.83 -13.04
CA ASP A 94 -11.49 3.88 -12.73
C ASP A 94 -10.10 3.60 -13.31
N ALA A 95 -9.81 2.36 -13.70
CA ALA A 95 -8.54 1.99 -14.31
C ALA A 95 -8.14 2.88 -15.51
N PRO A 96 -9.04 3.22 -16.48
CA PRO A 96 -8.69 4.12 -17.57
C PRO A 96 -8.37 5.55 -17.11
N ARG A 97 -9.00 6.04 -16.03
CA ARG A 97 -8.75 7.37 -15.47
C ARG A 97 -7.38 7.42 -14.80
N LEU A 98 -7.07 6.39 -14.01
CA LEU A 98 -5.78 6.26 -13.35
C LEU A 98 -4.64 6.17 -14.38
N GLN A 99 -4.82 5.38 -15.45
CA GLN A 99 -3.84 5.26 -16.53
C GLN A 99 -3.56 6.61 -17.22
N ARG A 100 -4.61 7.39 -17.54
CA ARG A 100 -4.43 8.73 -18.12
C ARG A 100 -3.69 9.67 -17.17
N ALA A 101 -4.02 9.62 -15.89
CA ALA A 101 -3.38 10.46 -14.88
C ALA A 101 -1.89 10.12 -14.70
N GLN A 102 -1.55 8.82 -14.71
CA GLN A 102 -0.17 8.35 -14.72
C GLN A 102 0.60 8.79 -15.98
N ALA A 103 -0.04 8.72 -17.15
CA ALA A 103 0.57 9.18 -18.40
C ALA A 103 0.85 10.70 -18.37
N LEU A 104 -0.09 11.50 -17.87
CA LEU A 104 0.11 12.94 -17.67
C LEU A 104 1.25 13.23 -16.70
N GLN A 105 1.32 12.52 -15.57
CA GLN A 105 2.41 12.66 -14.60
C GLN A 105 3.77 12.32 -15.22
N ALA A 106 3.86 11.23 -15.98
CA ALA A 106 5.09 10.84 -16.68
C ALA A 106 5.55 11.92 -17.66
N GLU A 107 4.60 12.49 -18.41
CA GLU A 107 4.88 13.57 -19.35
C GLU A 107 5.35 14.84 -18.62
N SER A 108 4.67 15.26 -17.54
CA SER A 108 5.11 16.40 -16.72
C SER A 108 6.53 16.20 -16.17
N LEU A 109 6.86 15.00 -15.70
CA LEU A 109 8.22 14.67 -15.23
C LEU A 109 9.25 14.76 -16.35
N ARG A 110 8.90 14.34 -17.57
CA ARG A 110 9.74 14.47 -18.76
C ARG A 110 10.04 15.94 -19.06
N TRP A 111 9.02 16.81 -19.06
CA TRP A 111 9.21 18.26 -19.27
C TRP A 111 10.09 18.90 -18.20
N LEU A 112 9.88 18.57 -16.92
CA LEU A 112 10.71 19.07 -15.83
C LEU A 112 12.17 18.64 -15.96
N ALA A 113 12.43 17.40 -16.40
CA ALA A 113 13.79 16.93 -16.62
C ALA A 113 14.48 17.66 -17.79
N MET A 114 13.78 17.84 -18.91
CA MET A 114 14.29 18.62 -20.05
C MET A 114 14.61 20.07 -19.66
N ALA A 115 13.73 20.71 -18.89
CA ALA A 115 13.96 22.07 -18.39
C ALA A 115 15.17 22.16 -17.44
N ALA A 116 15.43 21.10 -16.67
CA ALA A 116 16.60 21.00 -15.80
C ALA A 116 17.91 20.64 -16.54
N GLY A 117 17.89 20.56 -17.87
CA GLY A 117 19.07 20.19 -18.68
C GLY A 117 19.47 18.72 -18.56
N LYS A 118 18.61 17.86 -17.99
CA LYS A 118 18.80 16.42 -17.94
C LYS A 118 18.01 15.80 -19.08
N ALA A 119 18.68 15.21 -20.06
CA ALA A 119 18.01 14.40 -21.07
C ALA A 119 17.34 13.20 -20.37
N ALA A 120 16.02 13.27 -20.17
CA ALA A 120 15.27 12.15 -19.63
C ALA A 120 15.09 11.09 -20.72
N PRO A 121 15.40 9.80 -20.45
CA PRO A 121 14.98 8.73 -21.32
C PRO A 121 13.45 8.72 -21.41
N LEU A 122 12.92 8.52 -22.61
CA LEU A 122 11.49 8.40 -22.84
C LEU A 122 10.97 7.20 -22.06
N PRO A 123 9.85 7.32 -21.33
CA PRO A 123 9.19 6.13 -20.82
C PRO A 123 8.72 5.30 -22.01
N ASP A 124 9.05 4.00 -22.02
CA ASP A 124 8.40 3.02 -22.89
C ASP A 124 6.93 2.95 -22.49
N VAL A 125 6.13 3.85 -23.05
CA VAL A 125 4.68 3.71 -23.00
C VAL A 125 4.35 2.59 -23.98
N PRO A 126 3.89 1.41 -23.54
CA PRO A 126 3.46 0.38 -24.46
C PRO A 126 2.30 0.98 -25.26
N CYS A 127 2.61 1.36 -26.50
CA CYS A 127 1.66 1.83 -27.47
C CYS A 127 0.86 0.60 -27.91
N SER A 128 -0.07 0.13 -27.08
CA SER A 128 -0.96 -0.97 -27.46
C SER A 128 -1.93 -0.44 -28.52
N PRO A 129 -1.86 -0.90 -29.79
CA PRO A 129 -2.73 -0.41 -30.86
C PRO A 129 -4.13 -1.03 -30.82
N ALA A 130 -4.50 -1.78 -29.77
CA ALA A 130 -5.53 -2.81 -29.88
C ALA A 130 -6.98 -2.44 -29.47
N ALA A 131 -7.30 -1.19 -29.12
CA ALA A 131 -8.61 -0.89 -28.49
C ALA A 131 -9.63 -0.09 -29.32
N TRP A 132 -9.37 0.26 -30.59
CA TRP A 132 -10.28 1.10 -31.38
C TRP A 132 -11.00 0.42 -32.56
N SER A 133 -11.01 -0.91 -32.64
CA SER A 133 -11.75 -1.61 -33.70
C SER A 133 -12.65 -2.71 -33.14
N ALA A 134 -13.85 -2.34 -32.67
CA ALA A 134 -15.08 -3.14 -32.76
C ALA A 134 -16.25 -2.45 -32.04
N ALA A 135 -16.84 -1.44 -32.67
CA ALA A 135 -18.21 -1.01 -32.37
C ALA A 135 -18.79 -0.30 -33.60
N GLY A 136 -18.89 -1.04 -34.69
CA GLY A 136 -19.44 -0.55 -35.95
C GLY A 136 -19.64 -1.71 -36.92
N GLY A 137 -20.77 -2.39 -36.80
CA GLY A 137 -21.20 -3.40 -37.78
C GLY A 137 -22.08 -4.48 -37.15
N GLY A 138 -23.39 -4.41 -37.44
CA GLY A 138 -24.38 -5.44 -37.11
C GLY A 138 -25.66 -4.85 -36.55
#